data_AF-A0A6J4V8G7-F1
#
_entry.id   AF-A0A6J4V8G7-F1
#
_cell.length_a   1.000
_cell.length_b   1.000
_cell.length_c   1.000
_cell.angle_alpha   90.00
_cell.angle_beta   90.00
_cell.angle_gamma   90.00
#
_symmetry.space_group_name_H-M   'P 1'
#
loop_
_entity.id
_entity.type
_entity.pdbx_description
1 polymer ?
#
loop_
_entity_poly.entity_id
_entity_poly.type
_entity_poly.pdbx_seq_one_letter_code
_entity_poly.pdbx_strand_id
1 'polypeptide(L)'
;STDRVGYRDWPGLAQVVRLERTWREHGQPKRALHYGITSLPPAAADARRLLALKRGHWSIENRLHRTKDVALGEDASLVHRGAGPTVMAMLRDTAVSLLHRAGCRTIASRLRAHAEAPLAAVALVVDPPAPPGA
;
A
#
# COMPACT_ATOMS: atom_id res chain seq x y z
N SER A 1 -16.07 14.25 -14.70
CA SER A 1 -16.94 15.42 -14.92
C SER A 1 -16.30 16.62 -14.24
N THR A 2 -16.30 17.76 -14.92
CA THR A 2 -15.84 19.06 -14.39
C THR A 2 -17.00 19.94 -13.94
N ASP A 3 -18.25 19.49 -14.10
CA ASP A 3 -19.48 20.25 -13.85
C ASP A 3 -19.69 20.63 -12.37
N ARG A 4 -18.81 20.13 -11.49
CA ARG A 4 -18.81 20.38 -10.04
C ARG A 4 -17.58 21.16 -9.58
N VAL A 5 -16.70 21.57 -10.49
CA VAL A 5 -15.60 22.49 -10.16
C VAL A 5 -16.22 23.82 -9.76
N GLY A 6 -15.94 24.29 -8.54
CA GLY A 6 -16.58 25.48 -7.96
C GLY A 6 -17.90 25.23 -7.20
N TYR A 7 -18.33 23.97 -7.00
CA TYR A 7 -19.56 23.64 -6.26
C TYR A 7 -19.50 24.03 -4.75
N ARG A 8 -18.29 24.08 -4.20
CA ARG A 8 -17.86 24.69 -2.92
C ARG A 8 -16.37 25.01 -3.09
N ASP A 9 -15.81 25.90 -2.27
CA ASP A 9 -14.38 26.28 -2.26
C ASP A 9 -13.44 25.16 -1.80
N TRP A 10 -13.63 23.94 -2.33
CA TRP A 10 -12.82 22.78 -2.02
C TRP A 10 -11.44 22.95 -2.68
N PRO A 11 -10.36 23.16 -1.90
CA PRO A 11 -9.06 23.46 -2.46
C PRO A 11 -8.57 22.33 -3.36
N GLY A 12 -8.18 22.67 -4.58
CA GLY A 12 -7.65 21.71 -5.54
C GLY A 12 -8.68 20.76 -6.15
N LEU A 13 -9.98 21.06 -6.15
CA LEU A 13 -10.95 20.27 -6.91
C LEU A 13 -10.83 20.58 -8.41
N ALA A 14 -10.25 19.66 -9.18
CA ALA A 14 -10.08 19.81 -10.64
C ALA A 14 -11.06 18.96 -11.46
N GLN A 15 -11.49 17.80 -10.95
CA GLN A 15 -12.57 16.99 -11.55
C GLN A 15 -13.13 15.97 -10.55
N VAL A 16 -14.39 15.54 -10.79
CA VAL A 16 -15.06 14.43 -10.10
C VAL A 16 -15.01 13.17 -10.97
N VAL A 17 -14.72 12.04 -10.32
CA VAL A 17 -14.52 10.73 -10.96
C VAL A 17 -15.56 9.74 -10.44
N ARG A 18 -16.11 8.92 -11.34
CA ARG A 18 -16.91 7.73 -11.00
C ARG A 18 -16.13 6.48 -11.39
N LEU A 19 -15.82 5.63 -10.42
CA LEU A 19 -15.19 4.34 -10.63
C LEU A 19 -16.23 3.24 -10.43
N GLU A 20 -16.41 2.43 -11.47
CA GLU A 20 -17.20 1.21 -11.39
C GLU A 20 -16.28 0.01 -11.19
N ARG A 21 -16.60 -0.81 -10.19
CA ARG A 21 -15.93 -2.07 -9.89
C ARG A 21 -16.90 -3.20 -10.11
N THR A 22 -16.45 -4.23 -10.81
CA THR A 22 -17.17 -5.50 -10.96
C THR A 22 -16.25 -6.63 -10.51
N TRP A 23 -16.81 -7.59 -9.79
CA TRP A 23 -16.11 -8.80 -9.35
C TRP A 23 -17.09 -9.96 -9.22
N ARG A 24 -16.58 -11.17 -9.01
CA ARG A 24 -17.40 -12.34 -8.66
C ARG A 24 -17.08 -12.78 -7.25
N GLU A 25 -18.12 -13.08 -6.49
CA GLU A 25 -18.02 -13.57 -5.11
C GLU A 25 -18.98 -14.75 -5.00
N HIS A 26 -18.47 -15.91 -4.60
CA HIS A 26 -19.23 -17.17 -4.58
C HIS A 26 -19.97 -17.45 -5.91
N GLY A 27 -19.31 -17.16 -7.05
CA GLY A 27 -19.87 -17.34 -8.39
C GLY A 27 -20.82 -16.23 -8.85
N GLN A 28 -21.32 -15.40 -7.94
CA GLN A 28 -22.29 -14.34 -8.21
C GLN A 28 -21.59 -13.05 -8.67
N PRO A 29 -22.04 -12.41 -9.77
CA PRO A 29 -21.51 -11.12 -10.17
C PRO A 29 -21.92 -10.03 -9.16
N LYS A 30 -20.97 -9.18 -8.82
CA LYS A 30 -21.12 -8.03 -7.93
C LYS A 30 -20.68 -6.77 -8.64
N ARG A 31 -21.27 -5.65 -8.24
CA ARG A 31 -20.93 -4.31 -8.74
C ARG A 31 -20.91 -3.31 -7.60
N ALA A 32 -19.93 -2.41 -7.61
CA ALA A 32 -19.86 -1.25 -6.73
C ALA A 32 -19.51 0.02 -7.50
N LEU A 33 -20.14 1.13 -7.13
CA LEU A 33 -19.82 2.46 -7.63
C LEU A 33 -19.11 3.24 -6.53
N HIS A 34 -17.97 3.84 -6.88
CA HIS A 34 -17.21 4.72 -6.01
C HIS A 34 -17.09 6.09 -6.68
N TYR A 35 -17.25 7.15 -5.91
CA TYR A 35 -17.02 8.52 -6.36
C TYR A 35 -15.77 9.08 -5.70
N GLY A 36 -15.04 9.91 -6.43
CA GLY A 36 -13.83 10.54 -5.93
C GLY A 36 -13.61 11.91 -6.54
N ILE A 37 -12.74 12.68 -5.90
CA ILE A 37 -12.27 13.98 -6.36
C ILE A 37 -10.76 13.92 -6.58
N THR A 38 -10.25 14.75 -7.48
CA THR A 38 -8.81 14.84 -7.75
C THR A 38 -8.42 16.25 -8.14
N SER A 39 -7.19 16.62 -7.78
CA SER A 39 -6.52 17.84 -8.21
C SER A 39 -5.89 17.74 -9.59
N LEU A 40 -5.91 16.56 -10.21
CA LEU A 40 -5.46 16.40 -11.58
C LEU A 40 -6.55 16.91 -12.53
N PRO A 41 -6.29 17.91 -13.39
CA PRO A 41 -7.25 18.33 -14.40
C PRO A 41 -7.41 17.27 -15.50
N PRO A 42 -8.50 17.27 -16.28
CA PRO A 42 -8.72 16.30 -17.36
C PRO A 42 -7.58 16.23 -18.39
N ALA A 43 -6.92 17.37 -18.64
CA ALA A 43 -5.75 17.43 -19.53
C ALA A 43 -4.52 16.68 -18.99
N ALA A 44 -4.38 16.56 -17.66
CA ALA A 44 -3.28 15.84 -17.02
C ALA A 44 -3.63 14.38 -16.71
N ALA A 45 -4.90 14.08 -16.47
CA ALA A 45 -5.37 12.73 -16.21
C ALA A 45 -6.80 12.54 -16.73
N ASP A 46 -6.88 11.84 -17.87
CA ASP A 46 -8.14 11.31 -18.40
C ASP A 46 -8.64 10.11 -17.57
N ALA A 47 -9.82 9.59 -17.91
CA ALA A 47 -10.41 8.45 -17.21
C ALA A 47 -9.49 7.20 -17.20
N ARG A 48 -8.76 6.96 -18.29
CA ARG A 48 -7.85 5.81 -18.41
C ARG A 48 -6.65 5.97 -17.47
N ARG A 49 -6.04 7.15 -17.43
CA ARG A 49 -4.92 7.48 -16.54
C ARG A 49 -5.35 7.42 -15.09
N LEU A 50 -6.52 7.96 -14.75
CA LEU A 50 -7.08 7.89 -13.40
C LEU A 50 -7.32 6.43 -12.97
N LEU A 51 -7.82 5.57 -13.86
CA LEU A 51 -7.97 4.15 -13.58
C LEU A 51 -6.61 3.47 -13.35
N ALA A 52 -5.59 3.80 -14.15
CA ALA A 52 -4.24 3.28 -13.97
C ALA A 52 -3.63 3.72 -12.64
N LEU A 53 -3.78 5.00 -12.26
CA LEU A 53 -3.35 5.52 -10.97
C LEU A 53 -4.06 4.83 -9.81
N LYS A 54 -5.39 4.65 -9.90
CA LYS A 54 -6.16 3.93 -8.88
C LYS A 54 -5.70 2.48 -8.73
N ARG A 55 -5.46 1.78 -9.84
CA ARG A 55 -4.91 0.40 -9.83
C ARG A 55 -3.49 0.35 -9.26
N GLY A 56 -2.64 1.32 -9.61
CA GLY A 56 -1.30 1.46 -9.05
C GLY A 56 -1.35 1.64 -7.54
N HIS A 57 -2.22 2.52 -7.05
CA HIS A 57 -2.43 2.71 -5.61
C HIS A 57 -2.90 1.42 -4.91
N TRP A 58 -3.81 0.64 -5.50
CA TRP A 58 -4.21 -0.67 -4.97
C TRP A 58 -3.05 -1.68 -4.85
N SER A 59 -1.99 -1.52 -5.64
CA SER A 59 -0.82 -2.39 -5.50
C SER A 59 -0.03 -2.12 -4.22
N ILE A 60 -0.10 -0.90 -3.67
CA ILE A 60 0.48 -0.55 -2.37
C ILE A 60 -0.26 -1.30 -1.28
N GLU A 61 -1.60 -1.23 -1.29
CA GLU A 61 -2.47 -1.98 -0.36
C GLU A 61 -2.15 -3.48 -0.35
N ASN A 62 -2.14 -4.09 -1.54
CA ASN A 62 -1.97 -5.55 -1.64
C ASN A 62 -0.56 -6.04 -1.32
N ARG A 63 0.48 -5.24 -1.58
CA ARG A 63 1.89 -5.66 -1.39
C ARG A 63 2.44 -5.26 -0.04
N LEU A 64 2.13 -4.06 0.44
CA LEU A 64 2.65 -3.51 1.68
C LEU A 64 1.74 -3.85 2.86
N HIS A 65 0.47 -3.42 2.81
CA HIS A 65 -0.43 -3.52 3.97
C HIS A 65 -0.69 -4.97 4.36
N ARG A 66 -1.10 -5.83 3.40
CA ARG A 66 -1.27 -7.26 3.67
C ARG A 66 -0.04 -7.91 4.31
N THR A 67 1.17 -7.53 3.89
CA THR A 67 2.40 -8.06 4.46
C THR A 67 2.57 -7.63 5.91
N LYS A 68 2.29 -6.37 6.23
CA LYS A 68 2.39 -5.86 7.60
C LYS A 68 1.31 -6.46 8.50
N ASP A 69 0.06 -6.42 8.06
CA ASP A 69 -1.12 -6.86 8.80
C ASP A 69 -1.02 -8.34 9.15
N VAL A 70 -0.72 -9.17 8.15
CA VAL A 70 -0.75 -10.62 8.29
C VAL A 70 0.63 -11.20 8.59
N ALA A 71 1.63 -10.91 7.74
CA ALA A 71 2.93 -11.58 7.85
C ALA A 71 3.80 -11.02 8.99
N LEU A 72 3.63 -9.74 9.34
CA LEU A 72 4.29 -9.10 10.49
C LEU A 72 3.34 -8.90 11.68
N GLY A 73 2.13 -9.45 11.61
CA GLY A 73 1.16 -9.49 12.69
C GLY A 73 0.79 -8.12 13.25
N GLU A 74 0.67 -7.09 12.40
CA GLU A 74 0.24 -5.77 12.84
C GLU A 74 -1.18 -5.80 13.43
N ASP A 75 -2.14 -6.45 12.78
CA ASP A 75 -3.52 -6.57 13.25
C ASP A 75 -3.64 -7.35 14.58
N ALA A 76 -2.74 -8.32 14.79
CA ALA A 76 -2.70 -9.13 15.99
C ALA A 76 -1.92 -8.45 17.15
N SER A 77 -1.34 -7.26 16.91
CA SER A 77 -0.47 -6.61 17.89
C SER A 77 -1.28 -6.01 19.04
N LEU A 78 -0.97 -6.45 20.27
CA LEU A 78 -1.56 -5.88 21.49
C LEU A 78 -0.82 -4.61 21.98
N VAL A 79 0.19 -4.14 21.25
CA VAL A 79 0.97 -2.95 21.61
C VAL A 79 0.19 -1.70 21.19
N HIS A 80 -0.55 -1.11 22.12
CA HIS A 80 -1.49 -0.01 21.83
C HIS A 80 -1.33 1.24 22.72
N ARG A 81 -0.30 1.30 23.58
CA ARG A 81 -0.11 2.41 24.54
C ARG A 81 1.13 3.24 24.22
N GLY A 82 1.06 4.54 24.52
CA GLY A 82 2.18 5.48 24.37
C GLY A 82 2.74 5.49 22.95
N ALA A 83 4.07 5.51 22.82
CA ALA A 83 4.75 5.48 21.53
C ALA A 83 4.81 4.08 20.87
N GLY A 84 4.27 3.05 21.53
CA GLY A 84 4.37 1.66 21.09
C GLY A 84 3.89 1.41 19.64
N PRO A 85 2.67 1.85 19.25
CA PRO A 85 2.17 1.69 17.89
C PRO A 85 3.12 2.30 16.84
N THR A 86 3.60 3.52 17.09
CA THR A 86 4.50 4.22 16.17
C THR A 86 5.85 3.52 16.03
N VAL A 87 6.45 3.09 17.15
CA VAL A 87 7.71 2.35 17.14
C VAL A 87 7.55 1.04 16.38
N MET A 88 6.47 0.30 16.63
CA MET A 88 6.21 -0.96 15.94
C MET A 88 5.95 -0.77 14.44
N ALA A 89 5.27 0.31 14.03
CA ALA A 89 5.10 0.65 12.61
C ALA A 89 6.47 0.91 11.95
N MET A 90 7.33 1.72 12.58
CA MET A 90 8.69 2.02 12.07
C MET A 90 9.55 0.76 11.94
N LEU A 91 9.50 -0.14 12.93
CA LEU A 91 10.24 -1.41 12.88
C LEU A 91 9.77 -2.31 11.73
N ARG A 92 8.45 -2.44 11.53
CA ARG A 92 7.88 -3.22 10.42
C ARG A 92 8.24 -2.60 9.07
N ASP A 93 8.15 -1.29 8.93
CA ASP A 93 8.56 -0.57 7.72
C ASP A 93 10.05 -0.78 7.41
N THR A 94 10.89 -0.73 8.43
CA THR A 94 12.33 -0.98 8.30
C THR A 94 12.58 -2.42 7.84
N ALA A 95 11.95 -3.41 8.48
CA ALA A 95 12.08 -4.81 8.12
C ALA A 95 11.65 -5.07 6.66
N VAL A 96 10.48 -4.56 6.24
CA VAL A 96 10.01 -4.68 4.86
C VAL A 96 10.99 -4.04 3.87
N SER A 97 11.51 -2.87 4.20
CA SER A 97 12.46 -2.15 3.34
C SER A 97 13.77 -2.91 3.18
N LEU A 98 14.33 -3.47 4.25
CA LEU A 98 15.55 -4.30 4.20
C LEU A 98 15.34 -5.57 3.37
N LEU A 99 14.19 -6.23 3.52
CA LEU A 99 13.85 -7.41 2.74
C LEU A 99 13.73 -7.11 1.25
N HIS A 100 13.11 -5.98 0.89
CA HIS A 100 13.05 -5.54 -0.51
C HIS A 100 14.43 -5.19 -1.07
N ARG A 101 15.28 -4.50 -0.29
CA ARG A 101 16.68 -4.20 -0.67
C ARG A 101 17.50 -5.46 -0.89
N ALA A 102 17.21 -6.53 -0.14
CA ALA A 102 17.81 -7.84 -0.33
C ALA A 102 17.21 -8.64 -1.51
N GLY A 103 16.38 -8.02 -2.35
CA GLY A 103 15.75 -8.67 -3.51
C GLY A 103 14.67 -9.69 -3.15
N CYS A 104 14.16 -9.70 -1.91
CA CYS A 104 13.14 -10.66 -1.49
C CYS A 104 11.78 -10.31 -2.08
N ARG A 105 11.32 -11.13 -3.03
CA ARG A 105 10.01 -10.97 -3.70
C ARG A 105 8.84 -11.56 -2.91
N THR A 106 9.11 -12.49 -1.99
CA THR A 106 8.10 -13.20 -1.19
C THR A 106 8.38 -13.06 0.30
N ILE A 107 7.98 -11.93 0.89
CA ILE A 107 8.30 -11.57 2.29
C ILE A 107 7.90 -12.67 3.28
N ALA A 108 6.67 -13.20 3.20
CA ALA A 108 6.22 -14.26 4.11
C ALA A 108 7.10 -15.53 4.08
N SER A 109 7.64 -15.88 2.92
CA SER A 109 8.57 -17.02 2.81
C SER A 109 9.92 -16.71 3.45
N ARG A 110 10.42 -15.49 3.26
CA ARG A 110 11.69 -15.06 3.84
C ARG A 110 11.59 -14.93 5.37
N LEU A 111 10.47 -14.46 5.90
CA LEU A 111 10.22 -14.41 7.34
C LEU A 111 10.25 -15.81 7.97
N ARG A 112 9.67 -16.83 7.33
CA ARG A 112 9.79 -18.22 7.80
C ARG A 112 11.23 -18.71 7.81
N ALA A 113 11.98 -18.47 6.75
CA ALA A 113 13.40 -18.83 6.69
C ALA A 113 14.23 -18.11 7.78
N HIS A 114 13.91 -16.86 8.10
CA HIS A 114 14.54 -16.14 9.20
C HIS A 114 14.15 -16.63 10.58
N ALA A 115 12.94 -17.16 10.76
CA ALA A 115 12.55 -17.81 12.01
C ALA A 115 13.39 -19.07 12.27
N GLU A 116 13.74 -19.81 11.22
CA GLU A 116 14.62 -20.99 11.30
C GLU A 116 16.11 -20.60 11.42
N ALA A 117 16.52 -19.49 10.80
CA ALA A 117 17.89 -18.99 10.79
C ALA A 117 17.95 -17.49 11.18
N PRO A 118 17.79 -17.15 12.47
CA PRO A 118 17.65 -15.76 12.92
C PRO A 118 18.89 -14.90 12.68
N LEU A 119 20.10 -15.50 12.66
CA LEU A 119 21.33 -14.77 12.34
C LEU A 119 21.33 -14.17 10.93
N ALA A 120 20.63 -14.79 9.98
CA ALA A 120 20.49 -14.24 8.64
C ALA A 120 19.63 -12.96 8.62
N ALA A 121 18.68 -12.81 9.56
CA ALA A 121 17.93 -11.58 9.73
C ALA A 121 18.78 -10.49 10.42
N VAL A 122 19.59 -10.87 11.42
CA VAL A 122 20.52 -9.93 12.07
C VAL A 122 21.54 -9.39 11.08
N ALA A 123 22.08 -10.24 10.21
CA ALA A 123 23.03 -9.81 9.17
C ALA A 123 22.44 -8.71 8.27
N LEU A 124 21.16 -8.81 7.89
CA LEU A 124 20.48 -7.78 7.09
C LEU A 124 20.35 -6.43 7.80
N VAL A 125 20.33 -6.42 9.13
CA VAL A 125 20.26 -5.18 9.93
C VAL A 125 21.65 -4.57 10.11
N VAL A 126 22.66 -5.41 10.35
CA VAL A 126 24.04 -4.96 10.61
C VAL A 126 24.76 -4.54 9.33
N ASP A 127 24.50 -5.22 8.22
CA ASP A 127 25.08 -4.92 6.90
C ASP A 127 23.98 -4.86 5.82
N PRO A 128 23.23 -3.74 5.74
CA PRO A 128 22.07 -3.64 4.87
C PRO A 128 22.49 -3.49 3.39
N PRO A 129 21.85 -4.22 2.45
CA PRO A 129 22.16 -4.11 1.02
C PRO A 129 22.00 -2.67 0.54
N ALA A 130 22.84 -2.20 -0.37
CA ALA A 130 22.77 -0.84 -0.91
C ALA A 130 21.34 -0.50 -1.42
N PRO A 131 20.90 0.76 -1.26
CA PRO A 131 19.60 1.17 -1.79
C PRO A 131 19.57 1.00 -3.31
N PRO A 132 18.43 0.63 -3.91
CA PRO A 132 18.33 0.46 -5.35
C PRO A 132 18.66 1.78 -6.07
N GLY A 133 19.69 1.77 -6.92
CA GLY A 133 20.13 2.92 -7.71
C GLY A 133 21.26 3.76 -7.10
N ALA A 134 21.92 3.29 -6.04
CA ALA A 134 23.19 3.83 -5.55
C ALA A 134 24.41 3.20 -6.26
#